data_AF-A0A447TNQ5-F1
#
_entry.id   AF-A0A447TNQ5-F1
#
_cell.length_a   1.000
_cell.length_b   1.000
_cell.length_c   1.000
_cell.angle_alpha   90.00
_cell.angle_beta   90.00
_cell.angle_gamma   90.00
#
_symmetry.space_group_name_H-M   'P 1'
#
loop_
_entity.id
_entity.type
_entity.pdbx_description
1 polymer ?
#
loop_
_entity_poly.entity_id
_entity_poly.type
_entity_poly.pdbx_seq_one_letter_code
_entity_poly.pdbx_strand_id
1 'polypeptide(L)' 'MKSPGRKKRNSSPRDILISLRTSFADFATAFTEVVDFVPYEETLKQLARERYKAYRVAGFNLNTATWK' A
#
# COMPACT_ATOMS: atom_id res chain seq x y z
N MET A 1 5.21 34.46 -2.05
CA MET A 1 5.63 33.06 -1.82
C MET A 1 5.19 32.21 -3.00
N LYS A 2 6.13 31.66 -3.79
CA LYS A 2 5.83 30.68 -4.84
C LYS A 2 5.88 29.29 -4.22
N SER A 3 4.76 28.56 -4.27
CA SER A 3 4.70 27.15 -3.87
C SER A 3 5.75 26.34 -4.65
N PRO A 4 6.54 25.47 -4.00
CA PRO A 4 7.55 24.69 -4.71
C PRO A 4 6.87 23.80 -5.74
N GLY A 5 7.35 23.90 -6.99
CA GLY A 5 6.80 23.19 -8.14
C GLY A 5 6.73 21.68 -7.87
N ARG A 6 5.55 21.10 -8.14
CA ARG A 6 5.31 19.66 -8.06
C ARG A 6 6.28 18.97 -9.03
N LYS A 7 7.36 18.39 -8.50
CA LYS A 7 8.39 17.66 -9.27
C LYS A 7 7.66 16.63 -10.13
N LYS A 8 7.77 16.76 -11.46
CA LYS A 8 7.11 15.87 -12.42
C LYS A 8 7.72 14.48 -12.23
N ARG A 9 7.05 13.63 -11.45
CA ARG A 9 7.42 12.21 -11.30
C ARG A 9 7.35 11.60 -12.69
N ASN A 10 8.37 10.83 -13.07
CA ASN A 10 8.33 9.97 -14.26
C ASN A 10 6.99 9.23 -14.26
N SER A 11 6.16 9.52 -15.27
CA SER A 11 4.75 9.17 -15.35
C SER A 11 4.51 7.84 -16.04
N SER A 12 5.53 6.98 -16.10
CA SER A 12 5.32 5.61 -16.54
C SER A 12 4.38 4.92 -15.55
N PRO A 13 3.39 4.16 -16.02
CA PRO A 13 2.64 3.25 -15.16
C PRO A 13 3.64 2.43 -14.33
N ARG A 14 3.37 2.31 -13.03
CA ARG A 14 4.17 1.47 -12.14
C ARG A 14 3.35 0.23 -11.84
N ASP A 15 3.94 -0.92 -12.08
CA ASP A 15 3.22 -2.19 -11.97
C ASP A 15 2.99 -2.60 -10.51
N ILE A 16 3.96 -2.28 -9.64
CA ILE A 16 3.98 -2.68 -8.23
C ILE A 16 4.07 -1.48 -7.27
N LEU A 17 3.29 -1.56 -6.19
CA LEU A 17 3.34 -0.68 -5.03
C LEU A 17 3.87 -1.43 -3.82
N ILE A 18 4.92 -0.93 -3.17
CA ILE A 18 5.32 -1.34 -1.83
C ILE A 18 4.84 -0.25 -0.86
N SER A 19 3.82 -0.54 -0.06
CA SER A 19 3.20 0.43 0.83
C SER A 19 3.77 0.35 2.25
N LEU A 20 4.20 1.50 2.79
CA LEU A 20 4.56 1.67 4.20
C LEU A 20 3.50 2.45 4.98
N ARG A 21 2.32 2.64 4.40
CA ARG A 21 1.22 3.39 5.01
C ARG A 21 0.59 2.56 6.13
N THR A 22 0.22 3.22 7.23
CA THR A 22 -0.47 2.57 8.35
C THR A 22 -1.95 2.34 8.07
N SER A 23 -2.55 3.14 7.19
CA SER A 23 -3.90 3.01 6.67
C SER A 23 -3.90 2.70 5.16
N PHE A 24 -5.02 2.16 4.67
CA PHE A 24 -5.21 1.92 3.24
C PHE A 24 -5.07 3.22 2.45
N ALA A 25 -4.43 3.13 1.28
CA ALA A 25 -4.25 4.26 0.38
C ALA A 25 -5.12 4.06 -0.85
N ASP A 26 -6.04 4.98 -1.12
CA ASP A 26 -6.98 4.85 -2.24
C ASP A 26 -6.28 4.66 -3.60
N PHE A 27 -5.12 5.29 -3.76
CA PHE A 27 -4.30 5.16 -4.97
C PHE A 27 -3.69 3.77 -5.16
N ALA A 28 -3.74 2.87 -4.17
CA ALA A 28 -3.26 1.50 -4.31
C ALA A 28 -4.02 0.75 -5.41
N THR A 29 -5.27 1.11 -5.65
CA THR A 29 -6.11 0.57 -6.74
C THR A 29 -5.59 0.90 -8.15
N ALA A 30 -4.66 1.85 -8.27
CA ALA A 30 -4.01 2.16 -9.54
C ALA A 30 -2.86 1.20 -9.89
N PHE A 31 -2.55 0.23 -9.03
CA PHE A 31 -1.46 -0.72 -9.19
C PHE A 31 -2.02 -2.14 -9.32
N THR A 32 -1.40 -2.94 -10.19
CA THR A 32 -1.75 -4.34 -10.39
C THR A 32 -1.28 -5.20 -9.21
N GLU A 33 -0.10 -4.89 -8.66
CA GLU A 33 0.47 -5.60 -7.53
C GLU A 33 0.72 -4.66 -6.35
N VAL A 34 0.40 -5.13 -5.14
CA VAL A 34 0.65 -4.40 -3.90
C VAL A 34 1.31 -5.32 -2.89
N VAL A 35 2.42 -4.85 -2.32
CA VAL A 35 3.08 -5.44 -1.16
C VAL A 35 2.77 -4.56 0.05
N ASP A 36 2.20 -5.19 1.08
CA ASP A 36 1.95 -4.61 2.38
C ASP A 36 2.56 -5.51 3.46
N PHE A 37 2.60 -5.04 4.70
CA PHE A 37 3.33 -5.70 5.78
C PHE A 37 2.46 -5.90 7.00
N VAL A 38 2.72 -7.01 7.71
CA VAL A 38 2.24 -7.23 9.07
C VAL A 38 3.44 -7.04 10.00
N PRO A 39 3.60 -5.88 10.65
CA PRO A 39 4.72 -5.62 11.54
C PRO A 39 4.79 -6.65 12.68
N TYR A 40 5.97 -6.85 13.27
CA TYR A 40 6.13 -7.80 14.38
C TYR A 40 5.36 -7.33 15.62
N GLU A 41 5.39 -6.03 15.90
CA GLU A 41 4.80 -5.38 17.07
C GLU A 41 3.28 -5.64 17.17
N GLU A 42 2.84 -6.20 18.30
CA GLU A 42 1.43 -6.56 18.53
C GLU A 42 0.47 -5.38 18.41
N THR A 43 0.89 -4.19 18.85
CA THR A 43 0.11 -2.95 18.79
C THR A 43 -0.22 -2.53 17.35
N LEU A 44 0.55 -2.99 16.35
CA LEU A 44 0.36 -2.64 14.94
C LEU A 44 -0.42 -3.71 14.16
N LYS A 45 -0.70 -4.88 14.75
CA LYS A 45 -1.44 -5.96 14.08
C LYS A 45 -2.87 -5.54 13.74
N GLN A 46 -3.49 -4.72 14.58
CA GLN A 46 -4.85 -4.22 14.33
C GLN A 46 -4.92 -3.38 13.05
N LEU A 47 -3.98 -2.45 12.88
CA LEU A 47 -3.87 -1.64 11.66
C LEU A 47 -3.62 -2.52 10.41
N ALA A 48 -2.78 -3.55 10.54
CA ALA A 48 -2.55 -4.49 9.44
C ALA A 48 -3.81 -5.27 9.06
N ARG A 49 -4.62 -5.70 10.06
CA ARG A 49 -5.93 -6.36 9.81
C ARG A 49 -6.91 -5.43 9.12
N GLU A 50 -6.94 -4.15 9.47
CA GLU A 50 -7.78 -3.14 8.83
C GLU A 50 -7.39 -2.94 7.36
N ARG A 51 -6.08 -2.81 7.07
CA ARG A 51 -5.60 -2.73 5.68
C ARG A 51 -5.93 -4.00 4.89
N TYR A 52 -5.72 -5.18 5.47
CA TYR A 52 -6.06 -6.46 4.82
C TYR A 52 -7.53 -6.52 4.41
N LYS A 53 -8.45 -6.09 5.29
CA LYS A 53 -9.89 -6.00 4.98
C LYS A 53 -10.16 -4.98 3.86
N ALA A 54 -9.52 -3.81 3.90
CA ALA A 54 -9.69 -2.79 2.89
C ALA A 54 -9.25 -3.27 1.49
N TYR A 55 -8.11 -3.95 1.37
CA TYR A 55 -7.67 -4.54 0.10
C TYR A 55 -8.66 -5.61 -0.40
N ARG A 56 -9.23 -6.43 0.50
CA ARG A 56 -10.25 -7.43 0.13
C ARG A 56 -11.49 -6.76 -0.45
N VAL A 57 -11.97 -5.69 0.18
CA VAL A 57 -13.12 -4.91 -0.28
C VAL A 57 -12.82 -4.22 -1.62
N ALA A 58 -11.58 -3.76 -1.82
CA ALA A 58 -11.12 -3.17 -3.07
C ALA A 58 -10.90 -4.20 -4.20
N GLY A 59 -11.15 -5.49 -3.96
CA GLY A 59 -11.11 -6.53 -4.99
C GLY A 59 -9.73 -7.16 -5.23
N PHE A 60 -8.75 -6.92 -4.35
CA PHE A 60 -7.46 -7.58 -4.46
C PHE A 60 -7.55 -9.06 -4.07
N ASN A 61 -6.82 -9.90 -4.81
CA ASN A 61 -6.55 -11.28 -4.41
C ASN A 61 -5.45 -11.28 -3.35
N LEU A 62 -5.79 -11.70 -2.12
CA LEU A 62 -4.90 -11.60 -0.97
C LEU A 62 -4.16 -12.91 -0.69
N ASN A 63 -2.86 -12.81 -0.46
CA ASN A 63 -1.99 -13.88 0.00
C ASN A 63 -1.06 -13.36 1.11
N THR A 64 -0.60 -14.25 1.99
CA THR A 64 0.43 -13.97 3.00
C THR A 64 1.64 -14.85 2.72
N ALA A 65 2.82 -14.26 2.68
CA ALA A 65 4.06 -14.98 2.45
C ALA A 65 5.12 -14.60 3.50
N THR A 66 6.05 -15.53 3.75
CA THR A 66 7.27 -15.29 4.50
C THR A 66 8.43 -15.23 3.51
N TRP A 67 9.12 -14.09 3.46
CA TRP A 67 10.32 -13.94 2.63
C TRP A 67 11.45 -14.82 3.17
N LYS A 68 12.21 -15.47 2.29
CA LYS A 68 13.35 -16.34 2.62
C LYS A 68 14.62 -15.81 2.00
#